data_AF-C4RN07-F1
#
_entry.id   AF-C4RN07-F1
#
_cell.length_a   1.000
_cell.length_b   1.000
_cell.length_c   1.000
_cell.angle_alpha   90.00
_cell.angle_beta   90.00
_cell.angle_gamma   90.00
#
_symmetry.space_group_name_H-M   'P 1'
#
loop_
_entity.id
_entity.type
_entity.pdbx_description
1 polymer ?
#
loop_
_entity_poly.entity_id
_entity_poly.type
_entity_poly.pdbx_seq_one_letter_code
_entity_poly.pdbx_strand_id
1 'polypeptide(L)'
;MTDTDDRTGTVPGRFDGGRGAAAWAVLLPPGRYDAERLVHHDTLELTGLDTPAGATDPTGPRPGDPVVVLTEGPLRLVAVGRVARPTAERREDPDDPQSDPVSGAFVVAYTRRAFDEPVPAEGLALDGPVTALSADAYRALLGLLGPPPARRSWLVSLDLPIEAATPAEAVRLFWSYVRDLGPRELPTFVSPSHDELAMQAFVLGAESNQDPEED
;
A
#
# COMPACT_ATOMS: atom_id res chain seq x y z
N MET A 1 63.00 -28.94 1.92
CA MET A 1 61.80 -29.66 2.39
C MET A 1 60.63 -28.73 2.14
N THR A 2 59.91 -28.95 1.03
CA THR A 2 58.56 -28.45 0.60
C THR A 2 58.23 -26.97 0.87
N ASP A 3 58.12 -26.06 -0.10
CA ASP A 3 57.23 -25.96 -1.28
C ASP A 3 55.72 -26.02 -0.98
N THR A 4 54.96 -25.14 -1.65
CA THR A 4 53.49 -24.98 -1.78
C THR A 4 52.86 -23.72 -1.14
N ASP A 5 52.79 -22.67 -1.97
CA ASP A 5 51.60 -21.90 -2.42
C ASP A 5 50.54 -21.34 -1.45
N ASP A 6 50.39 -20.01 -1.53
CA ASP A 6 49.26 -19.30 -2.18
C ASP A 6 47.82 -19.59 -1.70
N ARG A 7 47.18 -18.62 -1.02
CA ARG A 7 46.13 -17.75 -1.60
C ARG A 7 45.38 -16.91 -0.58
N THR A 8 45.36 -15.62 -0.88
CA THR A 8 44.48 -14.55 -0.43
C THR A 8 42.98 -14.88 -0.57
N GLY A 9 42.19 -14.55 0.46
CA GLY A 9 40.73 -14.58 0.45
C GLY A 9 40.13 -13.25 0.90
N THR A 10 40.39 -12.18 0.15
CA THR A 10 39.58 -10.95 0.22
C THR A 10 38.37 -11.16 -0.67
N VAL A 11 37.16 -10.99 -0.14
CA VAL A 11 35.92 -11.03 -0.92
C VAL A 11 35.51 -9.60 -1.27
N PRO A 12 35.70 -9.13 -2.52
CA PRO A 12 34.93 -8.03 -3.06
C PRO A 12 33.87 -8.62 -3.99
N GLY A 13 32.65 -8.76 -3.51
CA GLY A 13 31.49 -9.05 -4.33
C GLY A 13 31.04 -7.80 -5.09
N ARG A 14 31.80 -7.39 -6.12
CA ARG A 14 31.29 -6.50 -7.16
C ARG A 14 30.33 -7.32 -8.02
N PHE A 15 29.02 -7.10 -7.89
CA PHE A 15 28.03 -7.69 -8.78
C PHE A 15 28.17 -7.02 -10.16
N ASP A 16 28.84 -7.70 -11.08
CA ASP A 16 28.94 -7.27 -12.47
C ASP A 16 27.75 -7.81 -13.29
N GLY A 17 27.30 -6.98 -14.23
CA GLY A 17 25.94 -6.96 -14.78
C GLY A 17 25.55 -8.10 -15.74
N GLY A 18 24.24 -8.33 -15.84
CA GLY A 18 23.68 -9.22 -16.86
C GLY A 18 22.27 -9.78 -16.66
N ARG A 19 21.38 -9.17 -15.86
CA ARG A 19 19.91 -9.37 -15.95
C ARG A 19 19.23 -8.06 -15.58
N GLY A 20 18.24 -7.63 -16.37
CA GLY A 20 17.36 -6.53 -15.98
C GLY A 20 16.77 -6.79 -14.59
N ALA A 21 16.36 -5.72 -13.91
CA ALA A 21 15.68 -5.82 -12.62
C ALA A 21 14.60 -6.91 -12.66
N ALA A 22 14.60 -7.82 -11.69
CA ALA A 22 13.62 -8.90 -11.65
C ALA A 22 12.29 -8.44 -11.03
N ALA A 23 12.35 -7.36 -10.27
CA ALA A 23 11.24 -6.69 -9.61
C ALA A 23 11.65 -5.24 -9.25
N TRP A 24 10.72 -4.49 -8.69
CA TRP A 24 10.91 -3.11 -8.30
C TRP A 24 10.44 -2.88 -6.87
N ALA A 25 11.16 -2.05 -6.11
CA ALA A 25 10.71 -1.48 -4.85
C ALA A 25 10.20 -0.07 -5.09
N VAL A 26 9.07 0.26 -4.47
CA VAL A 26 8.45 1.58 -4.54
C VAL A 26 8.26 2.09 -3.13
N LEU A 27 8.79 3.28 -2.85
CA LEU A 27 8.63 3.94 -1.57
C LEU A 27 7.40 4.84 -1.58
N LEU A 28 6.49 4.62 -0.63
CA LEU A 28 5.31 5.47 -0.46
C LEU A 28 5.72 6.88 -0.02
N PRO A 29 5.17 7.93 -0.65
CA PRO A 29 5.32 9.28 -0.15
C PRO A 29 4.77 9.43 1.29
N PRO A 30 5.26 10.42 2.06
CA PRO A 30 4.77 10.70 3.40
C PRO A 30 3.23 10.83 3.45
N GLY A 31 2.61 10.23 4.46
CA GLY A 31 1.15 10.24 4.66
C GLY A 31 0.34 9.37 3.70
N ARG A 32 0.94 8.83 2.63
CA ARG A 32 0.22 7.93 1.70
C ARG A 32 -0.15 6.60 2.36
N TYR A 33 0.72 6.09 3.24
CA TYR A 33 0.47 4.83 3.95
C TYR A 33 -0.81 4.87 4.80
N ASP A 34 -1.04 5.95 5.55
CA ASP A 34 -2.24 6.10 6.37
C ASP A 34 -3.51 6.22 5.50
N ALA A 35 -3.42 6.87 4.35
CA ALA A 35 -4.52 6.93 3.39
C ALA A 35 -4.86 5.55 2.80
N GLU A 36 -3.85 4.74 2.46
CA GLU A 36 -4.03 3.37 1.95
C GLU A 36 -4.62 2.42 3.00
N ARG A 37 -4.38 2.65 4.29
CA ARG A 37 -5.02 1.90 5.37
C ARG A 37 -6.51 2.20 5.49
N LEU A 38 -6.90 3.44 5.19
CA LEU A 38 -8.25 3.91 5.42
C LEU A 38 -9.27 3.38 4.40
N VAL A 39 -8.87 3.26 3.13
CA VAL A 39 -9.79 2.89 2.05
C VAL A 39 -9.23 1.72 1.27
N HIS A 40 -10.10 0.76 0.95
CA HIS A 40 -9.73 -0.36 0.11
C HIS A 40 -9.67 0.07 -1.36
N HIS A 41 -8.47 0.06 -1.92
CA HIS A 41 -8.23 0.21 -3.36
C HIS A 41 -7.49 -1.00 -3.91
N ASP A 42 -7.80 -1.37 -5.15
CA ASP A 42 -7.08 -2.43 -5.87
C ASP A 42 -5.83 -1.90 -6.58
N THR A 43 -5.71 -0.57 -6.70
CA THR A 43 -4.60 0.10 -7.38
C THR A 43 -4.03 1.23 -6.53
N LEU A 44 -2.73 1.47 -6.68
CA LEU A 44 -2.00 2.62 -6.16
C LEU A 44 -1.47 3.44 -7.32
N GLU A 45 -1.85 4.71 -7.35
CA GLU A 45 -1.32 5.68 -8.31
C GLU A 45 -0.35 6.62 -7.61
N LEU A 46 0.86 6.74 -8.15
CA LEU A 46 1.89 7.64 -7.67
C LEU A 46 2.26 8.61 -8.79
N THR A 47 2.08 9.90 -8.52
CA THR A 47 2.45 10.99 -9.42
C THR A 47 3.72 11.67 -8.94
N GLY A 48 4.47 12.32 -9.84
CA GLY A 48 5.69 13.03 -9.47
C GLY A 48 6.80 12.14 -8.94
N LEU A 49 6.78 10.84 -9.25
CA LEU A 49 7.96 10.01 -9.09
C LEU A 49 8.96 10.49 -10.15
N ASP A 50 9.87 11.36 -9.77
CA ASP A 50 11.01 11.73 -10.60
C ASP A 50 11.85 10.46 -10.83
N THR A 51 11.47 9.66 -11.82
CA THR A 51 12.46 8.82 -12.52
C THR A 51 13.48 9.82 -13.04
N PRO A 52 14.77 9.71 -12.67
CA PRO A 52 15.76 10.75 -12.96
C PRO A 52 15.60 11.26 -14.39
N ALA A 53 15.27 12.55 -14.50
CA ALA A 53 14.97 13.22 -15.75
C ALA A 53 16.14 13.02 -16.72
N GLY A 54 15.92 12.13 -17.71
CA GLY A 54 16.99 11.57 -18.54
C GLY A 54 16.79 10.09 -18.88
N ALA A 55 15.85 9.39 -18.24
CA ALA A 55 15.53 8.00 -18.56
C ALA A 55 14.66 7.87 -19.84
N THR A 56 15.25 8.18 -21.00
CA THR A 56 15.21 7.24 -22.14
C THR A 56 16.14 6.05 -21.84
N ASP A 57 16.07 5.51 -20.62
CA ASP A 57 16.78 4.31 -20.24
C ASP A 57 15.76 3.17 -20.43
N PRO A 58 15.96 2.25 -21.39
CA PRO A 58 15.04 1.14 -21.67
C PRO A 58 14.90 0.14 -20.51
N THR A 59 15.50 0.42 -19.35
CA THR A 59 15.60 -0.45 -18.17
C THR A 59 14.62 -0.11 -17.04
N GLY A 60 13.78 0.93 -17.18
CA GLY A 60 12.74 1.27 -16.19
C GLY A 60 11.62 0.22 -16.06
N PRO A 61 10.76 0.32 -15.04
CA PRO A 61 9.68 -0.63 -14.80
C PRO A 61 8.70 -0.69 -15.96
N ARG A 62 8.29 -1.91 -16.33
CA ARG A 62 7.35 -2.17 -17.41
C ARG A 62 6.04 -2.74 -16.88
N PRO A 63 4.90 -2.48 -17.55
CA PRO A 63 3.64 -3.11 -17.19
C PRO A 63 3.76 -4.64 -17.06
N GLY A 64 3.32 -5.19 -15.94
CA GLY A 64 3.44 -6.59 -15.57
C GLY A 64 4.62 -6.90 -14.65
N ASP A 65 5.62 -6.01 -14.55
CA ASP A 65 6.78 -6.22 -13.69
C ASP A 65 6.35 -6.34 -12.21
N PRO A 66 6.95 -7.25 -11.43
CA PRO A 66 6.64 -7.38 -10.01
C PRO A 66 7.09 -6.15 -9.22
N VAL A 67 6.26 -5.74 -8.26
CA VAL A 67 6.52 -4.57 -7.41
C VAL A 67 6.30 -4.93 -5.94
N VAL A 68 7.19 -4.45 -5.08
CA VAL A 68 6.95 -4.34 -3.64
C VAL A 68 6.75 -2.87 -3.27
N VAL A 69 5.79 -2.62 -2.39
CA VAL A 69 5.47 -1.28 -1.90
C VAL A 69 5.93 -1.17 -0.46
N LEU A 70 6.72 -0.14 -0.18
CA LEU A 70 7.39 0.09 1.08
C LEU A 70 6.94 1.41 1.71
N THR A 71 6.98 1.48 3.03
CA THR A 71 6.86 2.74 3.78
C THR A 71 8.15 2.99 4.56
N GLU A 72 8.51 4.25 4.76
CA GLU A 72 9.70 4.68 5.51
C GLU A 72 9.43 4.86 7.01
N GLY A 73 10.51 4.83 7.80
CA GLY A 73 10.50 5.19 9.23
C GLY A 73 9.88 4.17 10.20
N PRO A 74 10.39 2.94 10.37
CA PRO A 74 11.47 2.24 9.64
C PRO A 74 10.97 1.61 8.33
N LEU A 75 11.88 1.08 7.50
CA LEU A 75 11.50 0.49 6.22
C LEU A 75 10.65 -0.78 6.42
N ARG A 76 9.40 -0.74 5.95
CA ARG A 76 8.48 -1.88 6.04
C ARG A 76 7.80 -2.15 4.72
N LEU A 77 7.58 -3.42 4.43
CA LEU A 77 6.81 -3.91 3.30
C LEU A 77 5.33 -3.93 3.65
N VAL A 78 4.55 -3.19 2.86
CA VAL A 78 3.12 -2.96 3.12
C VAL A 78 2.22 -3.54 2.04
N ALA A 79 2.74 -3.80 0.83
CA ALA A 79 2.00 -4.47 -0.23
C ALA A 79 2.90 -5.06 -1.33
N VAL A 80 2.33 -5.95 -2.12
CA VAL A 80 2.94 -6.55 -3.31
C VAL A 80 1.98 -6.40 -4.47
N GLY A 81 2.52 -6.07 -5.64
CA GLY A 81 1.71 -5.85 -6.82
C GLY A 81 2.47 -6.08 -8.12
N ARG A 82 1.87 -5.57 -9.18
CA ARG A 82 2.50 -5.48 -10.50
C ARG A 82 2.34 -4.07 -11.04
N VAL A 83 3.32 -3.62 -11.80
CA VAL A 83 3.19 -2.38 -12.58
C VAL A 83 1.98 -2.52 -13.49
N ALA A 84 1.03 -1.62 -13.37
CA ALA A 84 -0.11 -1.53 -14.27
C ALA A 84 0.11 -0.41 -15.28
N ARG A 85 -0.63 -0.45 -16.38
CA ARG A 85 -0.72 0.74 -17.24
C ARG A 85 -1.61 1.74 -16.51
N PRO A 86 -1.27 3.03 -16.52
CA PRO A 86 -2.21 4.07 -16.12
C PRO A 86 -3.47 3.87 -16.94
N THR A 87 -4.59 3.63 -16.26
CA THR A 87 -5.88 3.80 -16.90
C THR A 87 -6.00 5.28 -17.19
N ALA A 88 -5.99 5.66 -18.46
CA ALA A 88 -6.40 6.99 -18.87
C ALA A 88 -7.91 7.13 -18.65
N GLU A 89 -8.36 7.01 -17.40
CA GLU A 89 -9.63 7.59 -17.04
C GLU A 89 -9.42 9.09 -17.13
N ARG A 90 -9.86 9.61 -18.27
CA ARG A 90 -10.00 11.02 -18.53
C ARG A 90 -10.90 11.55 -17.42
N ARG A 91 -10.31 12.07 -16.35
CA ARG A 91 -11.02 12.97 -15.46
C ARG A 91 -11.24 14.22 -16.29
N GLU A 92 -12.32 14.21 -17.08
CA GLU A 92 -12.78 15.39 -17.80
C GLU A 92 -13.09 16.41 -16.70
N ASP A 93 -12.16 17.34 -16.50
CA ASP A 93 -12.49 18.58 -15.81
C ASP A 93 -13.54 19.27 -16.70
N PRO A 94 -14.78 19.46 -16.22
CA PRO A 94 -15.82 20.13 -17.01
C PRO A 94 -15.40 21.54 -17.46
N ASP A 95 -14.49 22.17 -16.71
CA ASP A 95 -14.02 23.54 -16.96
C ASP A 95 -12.70 23.61 -17.77
N ASP A 96 -12.01 22.48 -17.98
CA ASP A 96 -10.83 22.41 -18.84
C ASP A 96 -10.71 21.09 -19.64
N PRO A 97 -11.48 20.95 -20.74
CA PRO A 97 -11.50 19.74 -21.57
C PRO A 97 -10.21 19.50 -22.38
N GLN A 98 -9.21 20.39 -22.28
CA GLN A 98 -7.97 20.34 -23.06
C GLN A 98 -6.71 20.14 -22.22
N SER A 99 -6.84 20.00 -20.91
CA SER A 99 -5.72 19.61 -20.05
C SER A 99 -5.17 18.25 -20.50
N ASP A 100 -3.90 18.24 -20.93
CA ASP A 100 -3.18 17.01 -21.25
C ASP A 100 -3.20 16.09 -20.01
N PRO A 101 -3.45 14.78 -20.17
CA PRO A 101 -3.34 13.85 -19.05
C PRO A 101 -1.95 14.01 -18.44
N VAL A 102 -1.87 14.14 -17.12
CA VAL A 102 -0.59 14.21 -16.39
C VAL A 102 0.19 12.93 -16.69
N SER A 103 1.01 12.99 -17.73
CA SER A 103 1.77 11.87 -18.25
C SER A 103 2.94 11.67 -17.31
N GLY A 104 2.89 10.60 -16.53
CA GLY A 104 3.88 10.32 -15.48
C GLY A 104 3.37 9.56 -14.26
N ALA A 105 2.09 9.16 -14.22
CA ALA A 105 1.59 8.32 -13.13
C ALA A 105 2.21 6.91 -13.19
N PHE A 106 2.84 6.49 -12.10
CA PHE A 106 3.26 5.12 -11.88
C PHE A 106 2.14 4.37 -11.14
N VAL A 107 1.60 3.32 -11.77
CA VAL A 107 0.46 2.59 -11.21
C VAL A 107 0.88 1.19 -10.78
N VAL A 108 0.49 0.79 -9.57
CA VAL A 108 0.66 -0.57 -9.05
C VAL A 108 -0.71 -1.19 -8.86
N ALA A 109 -0.99 -2.30 -9.55
CA ALA A 109 -2.12 -3.15 -9.23
C ALA A 109 -1.74 -4.10 -8.08
N TYR A 110 -2.48 -4.02 -6.97
CA TYR A 110 -2.21 -4.86 -5.81
C TYR A 110 -2.56 -6.32 -6.10
N THR A 111 -1.63 -7.20 -5.72
CA THR A 111 -1.86 -8.65 -5.66
C THR A 111 -1.97 -9.12 -4.22
N ARG A 112 -1.38 -8.36 -3.29
CA ARG A 112 -1.46 -8.60 -1.87
C ARG A 112 -1.24 -7.31 -1.07
N ARG A 113 -2.05 -7.12 -0.05
CA ARG A 113 -2.00 -6.01 0.89
C ARG A 113 -1.60 -6.53 2.28
N ALA A 114 -0.75 -5.80 2.98
CA ALA A 114 -0.25 -6.10 4.33
C ALA A 114 -0.12 -4.79 5.12
N PHE A 115 -1.12 -3.91 4.99
CA PHE A 115 -1.08 -2.60 5.61
C PHE A 115 -1.31 -2.64 7.13
N ASP A 116 -2.02 -3.64 7.63
CA ASP A 116 -2.34 -3.76 9.06
C ASP A 116 -1.22 -4.45 9.86
N GLU A 117 -0.50 -5.38 9.23
CA GLU A 117 0.67 -6.07 9.79
C GLU A 117 1.86 -5.95 8.82
N PRO A 118 2.48 -4.76 8.71
CA PRO A 118 3.57 -4.54 7.77
C PRO A 118 4.84 -5.25 8.24
N VAL A 119 5.55 -5.92 7.32
CA VAL A 119 6.74 -6.71 7.68
C VAL A 119 8.01 -5.88 7.56
N PRO A 120 9.00 -6.03 8.47
CA PRO A 120 10.27 -5.32 8.38
C PRO A 120 11.01 -5.64 7.08
N ALA A 121 11.55 -4.61 6.43
CA ALA A 121 12.37 -4.73 5.21
C ALA A 121 13.81 -4.23 5.46
N GLU A 122 14.34 -4.49 6.65
CA GLU A 122 15.67 -4.03 7.06
C GLU A 122 16.77 -4.58 6.14
N GLY A 123 17.81 -3.78 5.92
CA GLY A 123 18.96 -4.15 5.07
C GLY A 123 18.75 -3.98 3.56
N LEU A 124 17.57 -3.53 3.12
CA LEU A 124 17.35 -3.13 1.75
C LEU A 124 17.89 -1.71 1.50
N ALA A 125 18.81 -1.57 0.56
CA ALA A 125 19.25 -0.27 0.06
C ALA A 125 18.29 0.22 -1.03
N LEU A 126 17.77 1.44 -0.87
CA LEU A 126 16.95 2.11 -1.87
C LEU A 126 17.76 3.23 -2.53
N ASP A 127 17.69 3.30 -3.86
CA ASP A 127 18.39 4.30 -4.68
C ASP A 127 17.46 5.47 -5.08
N GLY A 128 16.23 5.48 -4.55
CA GLY A 128 15.23 6.51 -4.80
C GLY A 128 13.79 6.00 -4.58
N PRO A 129 12.78 6.79 -4.99
CA PRO A 129 11.36 6.43 -4.85
C PRO A 129 10.98 5.13 -5.58
N VAL A 130 11.71 4.80 -6.66
CA VAL A 130 11.60 3.54 -7.40
C VAL A 130 12.99 2.94 -7.53
N THR A 131 13.20 1.76 -6.94
CA THR A 131 14.51 1.08 -6.91
C THR A 131 14.41 -0.30 -7.55
N ALA A 132 15.37 -0.66 -8.40
CA ALA A 132 15.45 -2.00 -8.99
C ALA A 132 15.81 -3.05 -7.92
N LEU A 133 15.12 -4.19 -7.94
CA LEU A 133 15.41 -5.31 -7.05
C LEU A 133 15.96 -6.52 -7.80
N SER A 134 16.91 -7.19 -7.16
CA SER A 134 17.33 -8.53 -7.56
C SER A 134 16.22 -9.54 -7.28
N ALA A 135 16.21 -10.65 -8.03
CA ALA A 135 15.23 -11.71 -7.83
C ALA A 135 15.31 -12.33 -6.42
N ASP A 136 16.51 -12.37 -5.83
CA ASP A 136 16.72 -12.95 -4.50
C ASP A 136 16.21 -12.01 -3.40
N ALA A 137 16.44 -10.70 -3.52
CA ALA A 137 15.88 -9.70 -2.61
C ALA A 137 14.34 -9.72 -2.65
N TYR A 138 13.76 -9.77 -3.86
CA TYR A 138 12.32 -9.88 -4.03
C TYR A 138 11.75 -11.16 -3.40
N ARG A 139 12.37 -12.32 -3.64
CA ARG A 139 11.93 -13.60 -3.03
C ARG A 139 12.05 -13.61 -1.51
N ALA A 140 13.11 -13.01 -0.95
CA ALA A 140 13.28 -12.89 0.50
C ALA A 140 12.12 -12.08 1.13
N LEU A 141 11.78 -10.93 0.54
CA LEU A 141 10.66 -10.10 0.97
C LEU A 141 9.32 -10.83 0.91
N LEU A 142 9.05 -11.58 -0.18
CA LEU A 142 7.84 -12.39 -0.27
C LEU A 142 7.80 -13.51 0.77
N GLY A 143 8.95 -14.09 1.11
CA GLY A 143 9.07 -15.10 2.15
C GLY A 143 8.66 -14.57 3.53
N LEU A 144 8.99 -13.31 3.84
CA LEU A 144 8.62 -12.67 5.10
C LEU A 144 7.12 -12.45 5.24
N LEU A 145 6.41 -12.16 4.15
CA LEU A 145 4.95 -11.98 4.21
C LEU A 145 4.19 -13.30 4.46
N GLY A 146 4.77 -14.49 4.20
CA GLY A 146 4.06 -15.77 4.34
C GLY A 146 2.93 -15.96 3.30
N PRO A 147 1.97 -16.88 3.48
CA PRO A 147 0.78 -16.99 2.61
C PRO A 147 -0.31 -15.95 2.96
N PRO A 148 -1.18 -15.54 2.00
CA PRO A 148 -2.32 -14.68 2.30
C PRO A 148 -3.26 -15.33 3.34
N PRO A 149 -3.79 -14.54 4.30
CA PRO A 149 -4.75 -15.07 5.26
C PRO A 149 -6.04 -15.52 4.57
N ALA A 150 -6.70 -16.52 5.14
CA ALA A 150 -7.99 -16.98 4.64
C ALA A 150 -9.03 -15.87 4.79
N ARG A 151 -9.78 -15.59 3.70
CA ARG A 151 -10.87 -14.62 3.74
C ARG A 151 -11.99 -15.14 4.64
N ARG A 152 -12.52 -14.25 5.47
CA ARG A 152 -13.66 -14.50 6.34
C ARG A 152 -14.76 -13.51 6.02
N SER A 153 -15.99 -13.89 6.31
CA SER A 153 -17.14 -13.00 6.23
C SER A 153 -17.26 -12.21 7.53
N TRP A 154 -17.42 -10.90 7.39
CA TRP A 154 -17.58 -9.95 8.49
C TRP A 154 -18.91 -9.21 8.31
N LEU A 155 -19.59 -8.93 9.41
CA LEU A 155 -20.68 -7.97 9.48
C LEU A 155 -20.06 -6.64 9.90
N VAL A 156 -20.38 -5.59 9.15
CA VAL A 156 -19.90 -4.23 9.41
C VAL A 156 -21.12 -3.31 9.46
N SER A 157 -21.31 -2.64 10.59
CA SER A 157 -22.41 -1.71 10.81
C SER A 157 -21.91 -0.34 11.27
N LEU A 158 -22.64 0.70 10.90
CA LEU A 158 -22.49 2.04 11.45
C LEU A 158 -23.74 2.33 12.28
N ASP A 159 -23.57 2.56 13.58
CA ASP A 159 -24.68 2.91 14.47
C ASP A 159 -24.53 4.35 14.94
N LEU A 160 -25.56 5.17 14.68
CA LEU A 160 -25.56 6.60 15.00
C LEU A 160 -26.85 6.94 15.76
N PRO A 161 -26.77 7.44 17.01
CA PRO A 161 -27.94 7.86 17.75
C PRO A 161 -28.49 9.17 17.17
N ILE A 162 -29.51 9.07 16.32
CA ILE A 162 -30.09 10.22 15.61
C ILE A 162 -31.48 10.53 16.17
N GLU A 163 -31.63 11.73 16.71
CA GLU A 163 -32.93 12.28 17.10
C GLU A 163 -33.55 13.05 15.92
N ALA A 164 -34.79 12.70 15.55
CA ALA A 164 -35.52 13.33 14.45
C ALA A 164 -37.03 13.26 14.66
N ALA A 165 -37.78 14.19 14.05
CA ALA A 165 -39.24 14.19 14.14
C ALA A 165 -39.89 13.08 13.31
N THR A 166 -39.20 12.57 12.29
CA THR A 166 -39.70 11.47 11.45
C THR A 166 -38.60 10.48 11.04
N PRO A 167 -38.94 9.22 10.71
CA PRO A 167 -37.96 8.26 10.19
C PRO A 167 -37.24 8.75 8.92
N ALA A 168 -37.94 9.43 8.02
CA ALA A 168 -37.34 9.97 6.80
C ALA A 168 -36.34 11.10 7.08
N GLU A 169 -36.58 11.88 8.13
CA GLU A 169 -35.64 12.90 8.59
C GLU A 169 -34.41 12.28 9.25
N ALA A 170 -34.58 11.23 10.07
CA ALA A 170 -33.46 10.49 10.64
C ALA A 170 -32.51 9.97 9.54
N VAL A 171 -33.06 9.42 8.44
CA VAL A 171 -32.25 8.97 7.29
C VAL A 171 -31.52 10.13 6.59
N ARG A 172 -32.14 11.31 6.47
CA ARG A 172 -31.45 12.48 5.90
C ARG A 172 -30.30 12.94 6.79
N LEU A 173 -30.52 13.00 8.10
CA LEU A 173 -29.49 13.36 9.08
C LEU A 173 -28.36 12.33 9.10
N PHE A 174 -28.68 11.04 9.00
CA PHE A 174 -27.69 9.96 8.88
C PHE A 174 -26.73 10.22 7.72
N TRP A 175 -27.26 10.49 6.51
CA TRP A 175 -26.42 10.77 5.35
C TRP A 175 -25.63 12.07 5.48
N SER A 176 -26.17 13.07 6.18
CA SER A 176 -25.42 14.28 6.53
C SER A 176 -24.21 13.94 7.42
N TYR A 177 -24.40 13.18 8.50
CA TYR A 177 -23.29 12.77 9.37
C TYR A 177 -22.24 11.92 8.64
N VAL A 178 -22.68 10.95 7.83
CA VAL A 178 -21.77 10.12 7.02
C VAL A 178 -20.89 10.97 6.10
N ARG A 179 -21.48 11.98 5.46
CA ARG A 179 -20.75 12.89 4.58
C ARG A 179 -19.83 13.85 5.34
N ASP A 180 -20.29 14.38 6.46
CA ASP A 180 -19.61 15.49 7.14
C ASP A 180 -18.47 15.00 8.06
N LEU A 181 -18.61 13.82 8.69
CA LEU A 181 -17.60 13.24 9.59
C LEU A 181 -16.68 12.23 8.87
N GLY A 182 -17.26 11.40 8.00
CA GLY A 182 -16.52 10.42 7.21
C GLY A 182 -15.78 9.34 8.03
N PRO A 183 -14.93 8.53 7.37
CA PRO A 183 -14.32 7.33 7.98
C PRO A 183 -13.23 7.62 9.03
N ARG A 184 -12.88 8.90 9.24
CA ARG A 184 -11.90 9.30 10.26
C ARG A 184 -12.51 9.48 11.65
N GLU A 185 -13.80 9.77 11.69
CA GLU A 185 -14.50 10.17 12.92
C GLU A 185 -15.66 9.21 13.24
N LEU A 186 -16.17 8.48 12.25
CA LEU A 186 -17.29 7.56 12.43
C LEU A 186 -16.80 6.17 12.87
N PRO A 187 -17.23 5.67 14.04
CA PRO A 187 -16.91 4.32 14.48
C PRO A 187 -17.74 3.30 13.71
N THR A 188 -17.06 2.33 13.13
CA THR A 188 -17.70 1.15 12.51
C THR A 188 -17.60 -0.03 13.44
N PHE A 189 -18.70 -0.77 13.61
CA PHE A 189 -18.76 -1.96 14.44
C PHE A 189 -18.58 -3.19 13.55
N VAL A 190 -17.63 -4.05 13.93
CA VAL A 190 -17.25 -5.23 13.16
C VAL A 190 -17.44 -6.48 14.00
N SER A 191 -18.07 -7.49 13.43
CA SER A 191 -18.21 -8.83 14.04
C SER A 191 -18.10 -9.94 12.98
N PRO A 192 -17.65 -11.15 13.34
CA PRO A 192 -17.71 -12.30 12.43
C PRO A 192 -19.18 -12.61 12.08
N SER A 193 -19.47 -13.04 10.84
CA SER A 193 -20.86 -13.30 10.38
C SER A 193 -21.63 -14.42 11.11
N HIS A 194 -21.02 -15.06 12.10
CA HIS A 194 -21.64 -16.10 12.94
C HIS A 194 -21.41 -15.86 14.44
N ASP A 195 -20.92 -14.68 14.81
CA ASP A 195 -20.64 -14.30 16.20
C ASP A 195 -20.86 -12.80 16.40
N GLU A 196 -22.12 -12.38 16.29
CA GLU A 196 -22.51 -10.97 16.39
C GLU A 196 -22.24 -10.35 17.77
N LEU A 197 -22.10 -11.20 18.81
CA LEU A 197 -21.81 -10.76 20.18
C LEU A 197 -20.34 -10.34 20.36
N ALA A 198 -19.43 -10.77 19.48
CA ALA A 198 -18.04 -10.34 19.46
C ALA A 198 -17.86 -8.98 18.75
N MET A 199 -18.82 -8.07 18.90
CA MET A 199 -18.83 -6.77 18.24
C MET A 199 -17.72 -5.87 18.79
N GLN A 200 -16.86 -5.38 17.89
CA GLN A 200 -15.76 -4.49 18.22
C GLN A 200 -15.85 -3.20 17.40
N ALA A 201 -15.58 -2.06 18.03
CA ALA A 201 -15.56 -0.77 17.35
C ALA A 201 -14.19 -0.53 16.68
N PHE A 202 -14.23 -0.02 15.45
CA PHE A 202 -13.08 0.35 14.65
C PHE A 202 -13.23 1.77 14.13
N VAL A 203 -12.19 2.59 14.31
CA VAL A 203 -12.02 3.92 13.72
C VAL A 203 -10.73 3.90 12.91
N LEU A 204 -10.74 4.39 11.66
CA LEU A 204 -9.59 4.32 10.75
C LEU A 204 -9.02 2.90 10.53
N GLY A 205 -9.84 1.85 10.70
CA GLY A 205 -9.38 0.46 10.61
C GLY A 205 -8.54 -0.02 11.80
N ALA A 206 -8.44 0.78 12.87
CA ALA A 206 -7.86 0.39 14.15
C ALA A 206 -8.96 0.16 15.18
N GLU A 207 -8.76 -0.83 16.05
CA GLU A 207 -9.64 -1.06 17.19
C GLU A 207 -9.67 0.19 18.07
N SER A 208 -10.87 0.61 18.48
CA SER A 208 -11.09 1.77 19.32
C SER A 208 -11.97 1.37 20.50
N ASN A 209 -11.47 1.56 21.73
CA ASN A 209 -12.31 1.47 22.91
C ASN A 209 -13.27 2.66 22.90
N GLN A 210 -14.56 2.40 23.06
CA GLN A 210 -15.61 3.42 23.12
C GLN A 210 -16.18 3.53 24.54
N ASP A 211 -15.58 2.84 25.53
CA ASP A 211 -15.97 2.95 26.93
C ASP A 211 -15.41 4.25 27.56
N PRO A 212 -16.28 5.23 27.88
CA PRO A 212 -15.84 6.49 28.46
C PRO A 212 -15.34 6.36 29.92
N GLU A 213 -15.50 5.20 30.57
CA GLU A 213 -15.00 4.96 31.93
C GLU A 213 -13.56 4.40 31.98
N GLU A 214 -12.96 4.05 30.85
CA GLU A 214 -11.60 3.49 30.77
C GLU A 214 -10.52 4.48 30.26
N ASP A 215 -10.85 5.77 30.12
CA ASP A 215 -9.92 6.88 29.77
C ASP A 215 -9.36 7.66 30.99
#